data_AF-W4LTE4-F1
#
_entry.id   AF-W4LTE4-F1
#
_cell.length_a   1.000
_cell.length_b   1.000
_cell.length_c   1.000
_cell.angle_alpha   90.00
_cell.angle_beta   90.00
_cell.angle_gamma   90.00
#
_symmetry.space_group_name_H-M   'P 1'
#
loop_
_entity.id
_entity.type
_entity.pdbx_description
1 polymer ?
#
loop_
_entity_poly.entity_id
_entity_poly.type
_entity_poly.pdbx_seq_one_letter_code
_entity_poly.pdbx_strand_id
1 'polypeptide(L)' 'MIEEPNPLRVTLQQMQRLLCALDNLKEEVLPKNPQLFAVMAEAPLEDLDRLRQEVEGFLDQLQPAV' A
#
# COMPACT_ATOMS: atom_id res chain seq x y z
N MET A 1 10.18 -3.83 28.02
CA MET A 1 10.30 -4.26 26.62
C MET A 1 9.44 -3.33 25.80
N ILE A 2 10.03 -2.63 24.83
CA ILE A 2 9.23 -1.92 23.82
C ILE A 2 8.68 -3.04 22.94
N GLU A 3 7.36 -3.25 22.93
CA GLU A 3 6.73 -4.22 22.03
C GLU A 3 7.07 -3.79 20.60
N GLU A 4 7.81 -4.63 19.87
CA GLU A 4 8.03 -4.38 18.44
C GLU A 4 6.66 -4.33 17.75
N PRO A 5 6.38 -3.27 16.98
CA PRO A 5 5.09 -3.14 16.34
C PRO A 5 4.87 -4.31 15.39
N ASN A 6 3.73 -4.99 15.53
CA ASN A 6 3.33 -6.11 14.68
C ASN A 6 3.55 -5.76 13.19
N PRO A 7 4.44 -6.46 12.46
CA PRO A 7 4.80 -6.14 11.08
C PRO A 7 3.58 -6.04 10.16
N LEU A 8 2.61 -6.95 10.29
CA LEU A 8 1.37 -6.91 9.52
C LEU A 8 0.60 -5.61 9.77
N ARG A 9 0.52 -5.15 11.03
CA ARG A 9 -0.14 -3.88 11.36
C ARG A 9 0.58 -2.69 10.72
N VAL A 10 1.91 -2.72 10.69
CA VAL A 10 2.71 -1.65 10.08
C VAL A 10 2.50 -1.63 8.56
N THR A 11 2.58 -2.78 7.89
CA THR A 11 2.36 -2.91 6.44
C THR A 11 0.95 -2.44 6.05
N LEU A 12 -0.09 -2.84 6.78
CA LEU A 12 -1.46 -2.38 6.54
C LEU A 12 -1.62 -0.85 6.71
N GLN A 13 -0.95 -0.26 7.70
CA GLN A 13 -0.96 1.19 7.88
C GLN A 13 -0.25 1.94 6.73
N GLN A 14 0.83 1.36 6.18
CA GLN A 14 1.51 1.93 5.02
C GLN A 14 0.62 1.86 3.77
N MET A 15 -0.05 0.73 3.53
CA MET A 15 -1.01 0.59 2.44
C MET A 15 -2.13 1.63 2.54
N GLN A 16 -2.70 1.83 3.73
CA GLN A 16 -3.76 2.82 3.94
C GLN A 16 -3.30 4.24 3.58
N ARG A 17 -2.06 4.62 3.95
CA ARG A 17 -1.51 5.94 3.62
C ARG A 17 -1.33 6.12 2.12
N LEU A 18 -0.85 5.10 1.41
CA LEU A 18 -0.70 5.14 -0.05
C LEU A 18 -2.05 5.23 -0.76
N LEU A 19 -3.06 4.49 -0.30
CA LEU A 19 -4.42 4.58 -0.84
C LEU A 19 -4.98 6.00 -0.67
N CYS A 20 -4.86 6.60 0.52
CA CYS A 20 -5.27 7.99 0.74
C CYS A 20 -4.52 8.97 -0.17
N ALA A 21 -3.21 8.76 -0.41
CA ALA A 21 -2.44 9.62 -1.32
C ALA A 21 -2.92 9.48 -2.78
N LEU A 22 -3.23 8.27 -3.23
CA LEU A 22 -3.79 8.03 -4.56
C LEU A 22 -5.19 8.64 -4.73
N ASP A 23 -6.04 8.55 -3.71
CA ASP A 23 -7.35 9.21 -3.72
C ASP A 23 -7.21 10.73 -3.85
N ASN A 24 -6.30 11.33 -3.08
CA ASN A 24 -6.01 12.77 -3.21
C ASN A 24 -5.49 13.12 -4.61
N LEU A 25 -4.57 12.34 -5.18
CA LEU A 25 -4.08 12.57 -6.55
C LEU A 25 -5.22 12.45 -7.58
N LYS A 26 -6.12 11.49 -7.40
CA LYS A 26 -7.27 11.28 -8.27
C LYS A 26 -8.25 12.45 -8.19
N GLU A 27 -8.45 13.06 -7.03
CA GLU A 27 -9.34 14.21 -6.90
C GLU A 27 -8.69 15.51 -7.41
N GLU A 28 -7.40 15.72 -7.11
CA GLU A 28 -6.75 17.00 -7.35
C GLU A 28 -6.07 17.13 -8.70
N VAL A 29 -5.51 16.02 -9.23
CA VAL A 29 -4.64 16.01 -10.41
C VAL A 29 -5.34 15.43 -11.63
N LEU A 30 -6.01 14.28 -11.50
CA LEU A 30 -6.65 13.59 -12.63
C LEU A 30 -7.61 14.48 -13.45
N PRO A 31 -8.49 15.31 -12.85
CA PRO A 31 -9.42 16.14 -13.63
C PRO A 31 -8.72 17.26 -14.42
N LYS A 32 -7.52 17.66 -13.99
CA LYS A 32 -6.75 18.76 -14.60
C LYS A 32 -5.71 18.26 -15.59
N ASN A 33 -5.08 17.14 -15.28
CA ASN A 33 -4.00 16.56 -16.07
C ASN A 33 -3.93 15.03 -15.86
N PRO A 34 -4.66 14.26 -16.69
CA PRO A 34 -4.67 12.80 -16.61
C PRO A 34 -3.29 12.15 -16.82
N GLN A 35 -2.46 12.75 -17.69
CA GLN A 35 -1.13 12.21 -17.96
C GLN A 35 -0.20 12.36 -16.75
N LEU A 36 -0.26 13.51 -16.07
CA LEU A 36 0.50 13.72 -14.85
C LEU A 36 0.02 12.80 -13.73
N PHE A 37 -1.29 12.60 -13.59
CA PHE A 37 -1.83 11.62 -12.64
C PHE A 37 -1.26 10.22 -12.90
N ALA A 38 -1.24 9.75 -14.16
CA ALA A 38 -0.72 8.42 -14.49
C ALA A 38 0.75 8.26 -14.06
N VAL A 39 1.60 9.26 -14.32
CA VAL A 39 3.02 9.24 -13.90
C VAL A 39 3.15 9.28 -12.38
N MET A 40 2.37 10.11 -11.68
CA MET A 40 2.45 10.22 -10.23
C MET A 40 1.88 9.00 -9.50
N ALA A 41 0.92 8.30 -10.10
CA ALA A 41 0.29 7.12 -9.52
C ALA A 41 1.12 5.84 -9.70
N GLU A 42 2.05 5.80 -10.66
CA GLU A 42 2.86 4.62 -11.00
C GLU A 42 3.60 4.05 -9.78
N ALA A 43 4.51 4.84 -9.19
CA ALA A 43 5.28 4.37 -8.04
C ALA A 43 4.41 4.00 -6.81
N PRO A 44 3.39 4.79 -6.41
CA PRO A 44 2.47 4.38 -5.35
C PRO A 44 1.73 3.06 -5.61
N LEU A 45 1.37 2.78 -6.87
CA LEU A 45 0.70 1.53 -7.25
C LEU A 45 1.66 0.34 -7.19
N GLU A 46 2.91 0.51 -7.63
CA GLU A 46 3.97 -0.50 -7.48
C GLU A 46 4.24 -0.81 -6.01
N ASP A 47 4.33 0.23 -5.17
CA ASP A 47 4.52 0.06 -3.72
C ASP A 47 3.32 -0.63 -3.06
N LEU A 48 2.09 -0.33 -3.48
CA LEU A 48 0.90 -1.01 -2.99
C LEU A 48 0.91 -2.50 -3.34
N ASP A 49 1.34 -2.86 -4.55
CA ASP A 49 1.44 -4.27 -4.93
C ASP A 49 2.51 -5.00 -4.11
N ARG A 50 3.68 -4.38 -3.89
CA ARG A 50 4.71 -4.93 -3.01
C ARG A 50 4.19 -5.15 -1.58
N LEU A 51 3.53 -4.16 -1.00
CA LEU A 51 2.98 -4.27 0.36
C LEU A 51 1.88 -5.34 0.43
N ARG A 52 1.05 -5.49 -0.62
CA ARG A 52 0.07 -6.58 -0.72
C ARG A 52 0.76 -7.94 -0.67
N GLN A 53 1.84 -8.13 -1.43
CA GLN A 53 2.61 -9.38 -1.42
C GLN A 53 3.24 -9.66 -0.05
N GLU A 54 3.70 -8.63 0.67
CA GLU A 54 4.18 -8.77 2.05
C GLU A 54 3.06 -9.25 2.99
N VAL A 55 1.85 -8.67 2.89
CA VAL A 55 0.67 -9.13 3.65
C VAL A 55 0.34 -10.58 3.34
N GLU A 56 0.31 -10.96 2.06
CA GLU A 56 0.08 -12.34 1.64
C GLU A 56 1.13 -13.29 2.23
N GLY A 57 2.41 -12.93 2.16
CA GLY A 57 3.48 -13.70 2.78
C GLY A 57 3.36 -13.84 4.29
N PHE A 58 2.84 -12.82 5.00
CA PHE A 58 2.52 -12.94 6.42
C PHE A 58 1.36 -13.90 6.67
N LEU A 59 0.31 -13.86 5.84
CA LEU A 59 -0.84 -14.76 5.98
C LEU A 59 -0.47 -16.22 5.69
N ASP A 60 0.38 -16.47 4.70
CA ASP A 60 0.87 -17.81 4.37
C ASP A 60 1.67 -18.42 5.53
N GLN A 61 2.47 -17.62 6.24
CA GLN A 61 3.19 -18.07 7.44
C GLN A 61 2.28 -18.41 8.62
N LEU A 62 1.05 -17.88 8.65
CA LEU A 62 0.06 -18.15 9.68
C LEU A 62 -0.80 -19.38 9.34
N GLN A 63 -0.77 -19.87 8.10
CA GLN A 63 -1.46 -21.10 7.73
C GLN A 63 -0.72 -22.31 8.33
N PRO A 64 -1.39 -23.18 9.11
CA PRO A 64 -0.75 -24.38 9.62
C PRO A 64 -0.36 -25.29 8.45
N ALA A 65 0.85 -25.87 8.52
CA ALA A 65 1.27 -26.90 7.58
C ALA A 65 0.26 -28.06 7.62
N VAL A 66 -0.45 -28.26 6.51
CA VAL A 66 -1.41 -29.35 6.32
C VAL A 66 -0.67 -30.66 6.09
#